data_AF-A0A941ANL8-F1
#
_entry.id   AF-A0A941ANL8-F1
#
_cell.length_a   1.000
_cell.length_b   1.000
_cell.length_c   1.000
_cell.angle_alpha   90.00
_cell.angle_beta   90.00
_cell.angle_gamma   90.00
#
_symmetry.space_group_name_H-M   'P 1'
#
loop_
_entity.id
_entity.type
_entity.pdbx_description
1 polymer ?
#
loop_
_entity_poly.entity_id
_entity_poly.type
_entity_poly.pdbx_seq_one_letter_code
_entity_poly.pdbx_strand_id
1 'polypeptide(L)'
;MAALAGEAEMLEACRDLAWWPGNDDSWHIEWRDGPYASEVAGLLTERVAEPDRPDVLAEAAGPATRAMAGVRLMDVGFALRAIDPCGMNRLRARAGLWRLSAALEGAAGGAAGGTAARGSARRHWEELLGG
;
A
#
# COMPACT_ATOMS: atom_id res chain seq x y z
N MET A 1 8.44 18.89 10.75
CA MET A 1 7.87 17.66 11.33
C MET A 1 6.74 17.12 10.45
N ALA A 2 7.05 16.68 9.24
CA ALA A 2 6.03 16.19 8.28
C ALA A 2 6.30 14.78 7.75
N ALA A 3 7.55 14.31 7.75
CA ALA A 3 7.89 12.95 7.32
C ALA A 3 7.44 11.86 8.33
N LEU A 4 7.55 12.13 9.63
CA LEU A 4 7.21 11.19 10.70
C LEU A 4 5.70 10.94 10.86
N ALA A 5 4.85 11.87 10.43
CA ALA A 5 3.39 11.71 10.51
C ALA A 5 2.87 10.70 9.48
N GLY A 6 3.39 10.76 8.24
CA GLY A 6 2.98 9.81 7.19
C GLY A 6 3.46 8.38 7.43
N GLU A 7 4.58 8.18 8.14
CA GLU A 7 5.16 6.85 8.40
C GLU A 7 4.41 6.07 9.48
N ALA A 8 3.94 6.73 10.55
CA ALA A 8 3.05 6.12 11.54
C ALA A 8 1.69 5.78 10.91
N GLU A 9 1.13 6.68 10.11
CA GLU A 9 -0.09 6.43 9.33
C GLU A 9 0.07 5.26 8.34
N MET A 10 1.27 5.05 7.78
CA MET A 10 1.56 3.95 6.85
C MET A 10 1.50 2.58 7.54
N LEU A 11 1.94 2.49 8.80
CA LEU A 11 1.82 1.28 9.62
C LEU A 11 0.42 1.13 10.22
N GLU A 12 -0.28 2.23 10.52
CA GLU A 12 -1.70 2.19 10.95
C GLU A 12 -2.63 1.65 9.85
N ALA A 13 -2.22 1.75 8.58
CA ALA A 13 -2.95 1.13 7.47
C ALA A 13 -2.81 -0.41 7.42
N CYS A 14 -1.80 -0.98 8.12
CA CYS A 14 -1.60 -2.42 8.18
C CYS A 14 -2.65 -3.07 9.08
N ARG A 15 -3.35 -4.04 8.51
CA ARG A 15 -4.21 -4.99 9.22
C ARG A 15 -3.53 -6.35 9.28
N ASP A 16 -3.98 -7.19 10.21
CA ASP A 16 -3.54 -8.57 10.33
C ASP A 16 -2.00 -8.75 10.36
N LEU A 17 -1.28 -7.83 11.00
CA LEU A 17 0.18 -7.92 11.14
C LEU A 17 0.55 -9.17 11.95
N ALA A 18 1.39 -10.02 11.38
CA ALA A 18 1.89 -11.23 12.00
C ALA A 18 3.39 -11.38 11.75
N TRP A 19 4.10 -11.97 12.71
CA TRP A 19 5.50 -12.36 12.57
C TRP A 19 5.76 -13.72 13.19
N TRP A 20 6.67 -14.48 12.59
CA TRP A 20 7.05 -15.81 13.07
C TRP A 20 8.45 -16.19 12.61
N PRO A 21 9.17 -17.06 13.34
CA PRO A 21 10.44 -17.60 12.88
C PRO A 21 10.23 -18.54 11.69
N GLY A 22 11.11 -18.43 10.69
CA GLY A 22 11.25 -19.36 9.58
C GLY A 22 12.10 -20.58 9.93
N ASN A 23 12.19 -21.53 9.00
CA ASN A 23 13.02 -22.72 9.16
C ASN A 23 14.50 -22.49 8.76
N ASP A 24 14.83 -21.29 8.32
CA ASP A 24 16.10 -20.87 7.71
C ASP A 24 16.80 -19.78 8.53
N ASP A 25 16.59 -19.76 9.85
CA ASP A 25 17.07 -18.73 10.78
C ASP A 25 16.66 -17.30 10.38
N SER A 26 15.58 -17.18 9.60
CA SER A 26 14.96 -15.91 9.22
C SER A 26 13.69 -15.64 10.01
N TRP A 27 13.23 -14.39 9.99
CA TRP A 27 11.91 -14.00 10.45
C TRP A 27 11.00 -13.73 9.26
N HIS A 28 9.77 -14.21 9.33
CA HIS A 28 8.72 -13.81 8.41
C HIS A 28 7.91 -12.70 9.04
N ILE A 29 7.60 -11.67 8.26
CA ILE A 29 6.69 -10.59 8.63
C ILE A 29 5.65 -10.47 7.52
N GLU A 30 4.38 -10.59 7.90
CA GLU A 30 3.25 -10.50 6.99
C GLU A 30 2.24 -9.48 7.48
N TRP A 31 1.69 -8.70 6.56
CA TRP A 31 0.61 -7.76 6.84
C TRP A 31 -0.41 -7.76 5.70
N ARG A 32 -1.64 -7.34 6.00
CA ARG A 32 -2.72 -7.14 5.03
C ARG A 32 -3.10 -5.68 4.97
N ASP A 33 -3.34 -5.14 3.77
CA ASP A 33 -3.56 -3.71 3.56
C ASP A 33 -2.35 -2.88 4.05
N GLY A 34 -2.07 -1.73 3.43
CA GLY A 34 -0.84 -0.96 3.73
C GLY A 34 0.22 -1.06 2.63
N PRO A 35 1.50 -0.80 2.96
CA PRO A 35 2.56 -0.52 1.97
C PRO A 35 3.02 -1.77 1.22
N TYR A 36 3.69 -1.55 0.09
CA TYR A 36 4.35 -2.64 -0.64
C TYR A 36 5.54 -3.19 0.14
N ALA A 37 5.78 -4.50 0.03
CA ALA A 37 6.94 -5.14 0.67
C ALA A 37 8.27 -4.51 0.22
N SER A 38 8.36 -4.11 -1.05
CA SER A 38 9.53 -3.38 -1.59
C SER A 38 9.75 -2.02 -0.95
N GLU A 39 8.69 -1.29 -0.62
CA GLU A 39 8.79 0.03 0.04
C GLU A 39 9.30 -0.13 1.48
N VAL A 40 8.76 -1.11 2.20
CA VAL A 40 9.22 -1.43 3.56
C VAL A 40 10.68 -1.87 3.56
N ALA A 41 11.09 -2.75 2.63
CA ALA A 41 12.49 -3.15 2.50
C ALA A 41 13.43 -1.96 2.19
N GLY A 42 13.01 -1.04 1.32
CA GLY A 42 13.76 0.18 1.01
C GLY A 42 13.94 1.07 2.24
N LEU A 43 12.84 1.34 2.95
CA LEU A 43 12.86 2.15 4.17
C LEU A 43 13.76 1.56 5.26
N LEU A 44 13.73 0.23 5.45
CA LEU A 44 14.60 -0.45 6.41
C LEU A 44 16.07 -0.34 6.02
N THR A 45 16.39 -0.53 4.74
CA THR A 45 17.76 -0.38 4.23
C THR A 45 18.28 1.05 4.40
N GLU A 46 17.45 2.05 4.14
CA GLU A 46 17.82 3.46 4.26
C GLU A 46 17.97 3.93 5.72
N ARG A 47 17.12 3.44 6.64
CA ARG A 47 17.03 3.96 8.01
C ARG A 47 17.88 3.24 9.03
N VAL A 48 18.14 1.95 8.80
CA VAL A 48 18.98 1.14 9.69
C VAL A 48 20.47 1.31 9.34
N ALA A 49 20.80 2.00 8.24
CA ALA A 49 22.15 2.45 7.97
C ALA A 49 22.61 3.48 9.02
N GLU A 50 23.61 3.12 9.83
CA GLU A 50 24.22 4.02 10.82
C GLU A 50 25.20 5.00 10.12
N PRO A 51 25.06 6.32 10.30
CA PRO A 51 25.99 7.29 9.71
C PRO A 51 27.44 7.15 10.24
N ASP A 52 27.65 6.56 11.42
CA ASP A 52 28.96 6.50 12.10
C ASP A 52 29.57 5.10 12.22
N ARG A 53 28.98 4.08 11.57
CA ARG A 53 29.59 2.73 11.46
C ARG A 53 29.70 2.26 10.00
N PRO A 54 30.87 1.76 9.58
CA PRO A 54 31.07 1.26 8.22
C PRO A 54 30.41 -0.11 7.95
N ASP A 55 29.86 -0.75 8.99
CA ASP A 55 29.24 -2.07 8.86
C ASP A 55 27.81 -1.90 8.33
N VAL A 56 27.51 -2.54 7.20
CA VAL A 56 26.17 -2.54 6.60
C VAL A 56 25.20 -3.25 7.53
N LEU A 57 24.44 -2.48 8.31
CA LEU A 57 23.46 -3.00 9.26
C LEU A 57 22.17 -3.46 8.59
N ALA A 58 21.94 -3.06 7.33
CA ALA A 58 20.76 -3.42 6.55
C ALA A 58 21.09 -3.55 5.06
N GLU A 59 20.74 -4.68 4.47
CA GLU A 59 20.92 -4.92 3.04
C GLU A 59 19.73 -5.66 2.43
N ALA A 60 19.46 -5.42 1.15
CA ALA A 60 18.45 -6.18 0.41
C ALA A 60 18.87 -7.65 0.28
N ALA A 61 17.97 -8.57 0.66
CA ALA A 61 18.21 -10.01 0.66
C ALA A 61 17.34 -10.71 -0.40
N GLY A 62 17.57 -10.37 -1.67
CA GLY A 62 16.87 -10.98 -2.81
C GLY A 62 15.94 -10.01 -3.56
N PRO A 63 15.08 -10.52 -4.46
CA PRO A 63 14.22 -9.69 -5.28
C PRO A 63 13.15 -8.98 -4.45
N ALA A 64 13.01 -7.67 -4.67
CA ALA A 64 11.96 -6.85 -4.07
C ALA A 64 10.82 -6.66 -5.07
N THR A 65 9.64 -7.11 -4.69
CA THR A 65 8.40 -6.96 -5.43
C THR A 65 7.36 -6.24 -4.57
N ARG A 66 6.23 -5.87 -5.16
CA ARG A 66 5.12 -5.26 -4.42
C ARG A 66 4.62 -6.11 -3.24
N ALA A 67 4.61 -7.44 -3.41
CA ALA A 67 4.03 -8.36 -2.44
C ALA A 67 5.07 -9.05 -1.56
N MET A 68 6.33 -9.14 -2.00
CA MET A 68 7.38 -9.87 -1.29
C MET A 68 8.71 -9.13 -1.42
N ALA A 69 9.47 -9.06 -0.34
CA ALA A 69 10.85 -8.57 -0.34
C ALA A 69 11.65 -9.27 0.76
N GLY A 70 12.96 -9.40 0.55
CA GLY A 70 13.89 -9.85 1.58
C GLY A 70 14.78 -8.71 2.05
N VAL A 71 15.04 -8.62 3.34
CA VAL A 71 16.03 -7.71 3.93
C VAL A 71 16.84 -8.47 4.97
N ARG A 72 18.14 -8.24 5.04
CA ARG A 72 18.99 -8.72 6.13
C ARG A 72 19.33 -7.54 7.01
N LEU A 73 19.03 -7.64 8.31
CA LEU A 73 19.31 -6.63 9.31
C LEU A 73 20.22 -7.23 10.38
N MET A 74 21.40 -6.65 10.59
CA MET A 74 22.37 -7.13 11.59
C MET A 74 22.60 -8.66 11.50
N ASP A 75 22.86 -9.16 10.29
CA ASP A 75 22.98 -10.59 9.95
C ASP A 75 21.73 -11.47 10.13
N VAL A 76 20.60 -10.90 10.56
CA VAL A 76 19.31 -11.61 10.67
C VAL A 76 18.48 -11.40 9.40
N GLY A 77 18.02 -12.49 8.78
CA GLY A 77 17.17 -12.44 7.59
C GLY A 77 15.71 -12.12 7.94
N PHE A 78 15.06 -11.30 7.13
CA PHE A 78 13.65 -10.98 7.21
C PHE A 78 12.98 -11.16 5.85
N ALA A 79 12.00 -12.04 5.78
CA ALA A 79 11.10 -12.23 4.65
C ALA A 79 9.83 -11.40 4.86
N LEU A 80 9.64 -10.36 4.06
CA LEU A 80 8.52 -9.44 4.12
C LEU A 80 7.43 -9.85 3.14
N ARG A 81 6.17 -9.88 3.59
CA ARG A 81 5.02 -10.24 2.75
C ARG A 81 3.84 -9.27 2.95
N ALA A 82 3.53 -8.54 1.89
CA ALA A 82 2.34 -7.69 1.84
C ALA A 82 1.21 -8.43 1.13
N ILE A 83 0.14 -8.75 1.86
CA ILE A 83 -1.08 -9.34 1.31
C ILE A 83 -2.06 -8.21 0.94
N ASP A 84 -2.48 -8.18 -0.32
CA ASP A 84 -3.36 -7.13 -0.83
C ASP A 84 -2.88 -5.71 -0.46
N PRO A 85 -1.63 -5.34 -0.82
CA PRO A 85 -1.13 -4.00 -0.54
C PRO A 85 -2.07 -2.95 -1.13
N CYS A 86 -2.26 -1.86 -0.40
CA CYS A 86 -3.26 -0.81 -0.67
C CYS A 86 -4.74 -1.26 -0.68
N GLY A 87 -5.07 -2.49 -0.28
CA GLY A 87 -6.46 -2.98 -0.15
C GLY A 87 -7.24 -3.07 -1.46
N MET A 88 -6.53 -3.27 -2.58
CA MET A 88 -7.10 -3.24 -3.92
C MET A 88 -8.11 -4.39 -4.15
N ASN A 89 -7.94 -5.56 -3.54
CA ASN A 89 -8.90 -6.64 -3.67
C ASN A 89 -10.23 -6.31 -2.98
N ARG A 90 -10.20 -5.61 -1.83
CA ARG A 90 -11.44 -5.11 -1.20
C ARG A 90 -12.15 -4.09 -2.09
N LEU A 91 -11.41 -3.20 -2.74
CA LEU A 91 -11.95 -2.24 -3.70
C LEU A 91 -12.51 -2.94 -4.95
N ARG A 92 -11.83 -3.99 -5.44
CA ARG A 92 -12.30 -4.84 -6.55
C ARG A 92 -13.57 -5.62 -6.21
N ALA A 93 -13.69 -6.11 -4.98
CA ALA A 93 -14.88 -6.81 -4.52
C ALA A 93 -16.12 -5.89 -4.42
N ARG A 94 -15.93 -4.57 -4.29
CA ARG A 94 -17.02 -3.59 -4.24
C ARG A 94 -17.41 -3.15 -5.65
N ALA A 95 -18.29 -3.92 -6.29
CA ALA A 95 -18.79 -3.68 -7.65
C ALA A 95 -19.30 -2.23 -7.93
N GLY A 96 -19.76 -1.51 -6.90
CA GLY A 96 -20.23 -0.13 -7.02
C GLY A 96 -19.15 0.91 -7.33
N LEU A 97 -17.89 0.71 -6.89
CA LEU A 97 -16.82 1.69 -7.11
C LEU A 97 -16.35 1.76 -8.56
N TRP A 98 -16.41 0.64 -9.28
CA TRP A 98 -16.07 0.59 -10.71
C TRP A 98 -17.12 1.24 -11.59
N ARG A 99 -18.40 1.15 -11.20
CA ARG A 99 -19.48 1.92 -11.84
C ARG A 99 -19.26 3.41 -11.68
N LEU A 100 -18.69 3.83 -10.55
CA LEU A 100 -18.32 5.22 -10.26
C LEU A 100 -17.18 5.73 -11.14
N SER A 101 -16.12 4.95 -11.29
CA SER A 101 -15.01 5.27 -12.21
C SER A 101 -15.48 5.41 -13.66
N ALA A 102 -16.29 4.44 -14.14
CA ALA A 102 -16.81 4.47 -15.51
C ALA A 102 -17.76 5.66 -15.76
N ALA A 103 -18.57 6.03 -14.77
CA ALA A 103 -19.45 7.20 -14.85
C ALA A 103 -18.66 8.53 -14.81
N LEU A 104 -17.53 8.59 -14.10
CA LEU A 104 -16.63 9.76 -14.10
C LEU A 104 -15.92 9.93 -15.45
N GLU A 105 -15.41 8.84 -16.03
CA GLU A 105 -14.80 8.85 -17.37
C GLU A 105 -15.81 9.25 -18.45
N GLY A 106 -17.05 8.75 -18.36
CA GLY A 106 -18.14 9.16 -19.24
C GLY A 106 -18.54 10.64 -19.10
N ALA A 107 -18.52 11.17 -17.87
CA ALA A 107 -18.82 12.58 -17.61
C ALA A 107 -17.69 13.53 -18.06
N ALA A 108 -16.43 13.10 -17.96
CA ALA A 108 -15.28 13.86 -18.45
C ALA A 108 -15.27 13.96 -19.99
N GLY A 109 -15.72 12.92 -20.69
CA GLY A 109 -15.92 12.93 -22.14
C GLY A 109 -17.12 13.77 -22.63
N GLY A 110 -18.03 14.15 -21.74
CA GLY A 110 -19.26 14.90 -22.05
C GLY A 110 -19.21 16.42 -21.76
N ALA A 111 -18.06 16.95 -21.32
CA ALA A 111 -17.93 18.34 -20.83
C ALA A 111 -17.93 19.42 -21.94
N ALA A 112 -18.71 19.24 -23.00
CA ALA A 112 -18.97 20.27 -24.02
C ALA A 112 -20.37 20.92 -23.90
N GLY A 113 -21.15 20.64 -22.84
CA GLY A 113 -22.52 21.17 -22.73
C GLY A 113 -23.00 21.46 -21.31
N GLY A 114 -22.99 22.74 -20.95
CA GLY A 114 -24.01 23.41 -20.12
C GLY A 114 -24.25 22.95 -18.66
N THR A 115 -24.36 23.93 -17.78
CA THR A 115 -24.72 23.93 -16.34
C THR A 115 -25.84 22.96 -15.88
N ALA A 116 -26.65 22.40 -16.77
CA ALA A 116 -27.68 21.40 -16.45
C ALA A 116 -27.12 19.98 -16.18
N ALA A 117 -25.99 19.61 -16.80
CA ALA A 117 -25.36 18.30 -16.62
C ALA A 117 -24.86 18.07 -15.18
N ARG A 118 -24.48 19.15 -14.49
CA ARG A 118 -23.92 19.11 -13.14
C ARG A 118 -24.96 18.75 -12.06
N GLY A 119 -26.24 19.09 -12.28
CA GLY A 119 -27.34 18.72 -11.39
C GLY A 119 -27.82 17.27 -11.58
N SER A 120 -27.81 16.78 -12.82
CA SER A 120 -28.11 15.38 -13.15
C SER A 120 -27.02 14.43 -12.62
N ALA A 121 -25.74 14.78 -12.81
CA ALA A 121 -24.62 14.02 -12.29
C ALA A 121 -24.68 13.88 -10.75
N ARG A 122 -25.05 14.95 -10.04
CA ARG A 122 -25.17 14.92 -8.56
C ARG A 122 -26.23 13.92 -8.07
N ARG A 123 -27.40 13.87 -8.72
CA ARG A 123 -28.47 12.91 -8.37
C ARG A 123 -28.12 11.48 -8.75
N HIS A 124 -27.41 11.30 -9.87
CA HIS A 124 -26.93 10.00 -10.31
C HIS A 124 -25.89 9.40 -9.35
N TRP A 125 -25.04 10.24 -8.73
CA TRP A 125 -24.10 9.79 -7.71
C TRP A 125 -24.77 9.29 -6.43
N GLU A 126 -25.85 9.94 -6.01
CA GLU A 126 -26.63 9.54 -4.82
C GLU A 126 -27.32 8.18 -5.02
N GLU A 127 -27.83 7.91 -6.23
CA GLU A 127 -28.46 6.62 -6.58
C GLU A 127 -27.44 5.46 -6.69
N LEU A 128 -26.23 5.72 -7.20
CA LEU A 128 -25.18 4.71 -7.31
C LEU A 128 -24.56 4.32 -5.96
N LEU A 129 -24.63 5.20 -4.97
CA LEU A 129 -24.13 4.97 -3.61
C LEU A 129 -25.18 4.37 -2.66
N GLY A 130 -26.44 4.30 -3.08
CA GLY A 130 -27.49 3.54 -2.40
C GLY A 130 -28.34 4.29 -1.38
N GLY A 131 -28.43 5.63 -1.46
CA GLY A 131 -29.33 6.44 -0.60
C GLY A 131 -28.85 6.63 0.83
#